data_AF-A0A6G0UDC9-F1
#
_entry.id   AF-A0A6G0UDC9-F1
#
_cell.length_a   1.000
_cell.length_b   1.000
_cell.length_c   1.000
_cell.angle_alpha   90.00
_cell.angle_beta   90.00
_cell.angle_gamma   90.00
#
_symmetry.space_group_name_H-M   'P 1'
#
loop_
_entity.id
_entity.type
_entity.pdbx_description
1 polymer ?
#
loop_
_entity_poly.entity_id
_entity_poly.type
_entity_poly.pdbx_seq_one_letter_code
_entity_poly.pdbx_strand_id
1 'polypeptide(L)'
;QMSKTGGAESTLILPDAQCPGQKPLDQEPCGLSDCTVGWRVEQWSPCSVSCGAGEQRRQIFCEKRTAGGELRIFDPPDECSELEKPPTVQLCNLGSCEGSRFGYDVAPPGPPVRPYSDDSNRIDANFDQSHPSHRKLTLNVGGMANLYEGTSIKVKCPVKNFDRSQITWTKDGRSIENNAHMRVSSNGALRIFHARMEDAGVYACFGNGAKGNVTLRFKNRDSENSLVTEDDMNRTKPKNSEENKIEEYENNSPEVLSPNEVDQE
;
A
#
# COMPACT_ATOMS: atom_id res chain seq x y z
N GLN A 1 18.23 46.77 29.12
CA GLN A 1 18.50 47.47 30.40
C GLN A 1 17.41 48.52 30.63
N MET A 2 16.95 48.70 31.88
CA MET A 2 16.03 49.79 32.26
C MET A 2 16.85 50.98 32.77
N SER A 3 16.62 52.17 32.22
CA SER A 3 17.29 53.40 32.64
C SER A 3 16.52 54.11 33.74
N LYS A 4 17.26 54.66 34.72
CA LYS A 4 16.76 55.36 35.89
C LYS A 4 16.71 56.87 35.60
N THR A 5 15.57 57.37 35.11
CA THR A 5 15.01 58.70 35.42
C THR A 5 13.69 58.90 34.67
N GLY A 6 12.59 58.98 35.43
CA GLY A 6 11.37 59.72 35.06
C GLY A 6 10.42 59.13 34.01
N GLY A 7 9.25 58.67 34.47
CA GLY A 7 8.05 58.47 33.64
C GLY A 7 7.92 57.10 32.97
N ALA A 8 6.83 56.39 33.25
CA ALA A 8 6.47 55.16 32.56
C ALA A 8 5.96 55.51 31.14
N GLU A 9 6.88 55.61 30.17
CA GLU A 9 6.70 55.48 28.70
C GLU A 9 7.76 56.28 27.89
N SER A 10 9.04 56.18 28.24
CA SER A 10 10.09 56.60 27.30
C SER A 10 11.25 55.63 27.30
N THR A 11 10.98 54.45 26.72
CA THR A 11 12.02 53.54 26.27
C THR A 11 12.45 53.98 24.88
N LEU A 12 13.54 54.75 24.79
CA LEU A 12 14.17 55.06 23.52
C LEU A 12 14.94 53.82 23.04
N ILE A 13 14.45 53.15 22.00
CA ILE A 13 15.16 52.03 21.37
C ILE A 13 16.30 52.63 20.54
N LEU A 14 17.53 52.41 21.00
CA LEU A 14 18.74 52.84 20.30
C LEU A 14 19.22 51.76 19.32
N PRO A 15 19.84 52.14 18.19
CA PRO A 15 20.48 51.17 17.31
C PRO A 15 21.72 50.54 17.98
N ASP A 16 22.03 49.30 17.59
CA ASP A 16 23.10 48.49 18.19
C ASP A 16 24.49 49.15 18.13
N ALA A 17 24.72 50.03 17.16
CA ALA A 17 25.99 50.73 16.95
C ALA A 17 26.31 51.75 18.07
N GLN A 18 25.31 52.15 18.85
CA GLN A 18 25.48 53.07 19.98
C GLN A 18 25.70 52.34 21.31
N CYS A 19 25.80 51.01 21.30
CA CYS A 19 26.20 50.24 22.47
C CYS A 19 27.74 50.27 22.62
N PRO A 20 28.29 50.77 23.74
CA PRO A 20 29.74 50.88 23.95
C PRO A 20 30.44 49.53 24.22
N GLY A 21 29.72 48.42 24.07
CA GLY A 21 30.20 47.06 24.37
C GLY A 21 30.02 46.13 23.19
N GLN A 22 30.82 45.05 23.20
CA GLN A 22 30.67 43.95 22.25
C GLN A 22 29.25 43.39 22.37
N LYS A 23 28.52 43.28 21.25
CA LYS A 23 27.19 42.67 21.24
C LYS A 23 27.29 41.27 21.88
N PRO A 24 26.52 40.96 22.94
CA PRO A 24 26.48 39.62 23.50
C PRO A 24 26.04 38.61 22.44
N LEU A 25 26.52 37.37 22.52
CA LEU A 25 25.96 36.30 21.71
C LEU A 25 24.46 36.19 22.03
N ASP A 26 23.65 36.16 20.99
CA ASP A 26 22.18 36.08 21.08
C ASP A 26 21.69 34.67 21.41
N GLN A 27 22.61 33.71 21.54
CA GLN A 27 22.34 32.31 21.81
C GLN A 27 23.40 31.74 22.76
N GLU A 28 22.94 31.06 23.81
CA GLU A 28 23.76 30.25 24.71
C GLU A 28 23.18 28.82 24.80
N PRO A 29 24.02 27.79 24.96
CA PRO A 29 23.53 26.42 25.14
C PRO A 29 22.72 26.30 26.42
N CYS A 30 21.51 25.76 26.33
CA CYS A 30 20.62 25.61 27.48
C CYS A 30 20.93 24.38 28.36
N GLY A 31 21.76 23.44 27.88
CA GLY A 31 22.08 22.19 28.58
C GLY A 31 23.56 22.07 28.96
N LEU A 32 23.84 21.68 30.21
CA LEU A 32 25.20 21.34 30.69
C LEU A 32 25.63 19.90 30.34
N SER A 33 24.69 19.07 29.87
CA SER A 33 24.90 17.67 29.50
C SER A 33 23.97 17.28 28.36
N ASP A 34 24.32 16.22 27.63
CA ASP A 34 23.48 15.73 26.54
C ASP A 34 22.14 15.20 27.08
N CYS A 35 21.09 15.34 26.27
CA CYS A 35 19.80 14.71 26.53
C CYS A 35 19.88 13.18 26.39
N THR A 36 18.92 12.46 26.98
CA THR A 36 18.77 11.02 26.79
C THR A 36 18.47 10.67 25.34
N VAL A 37 18.99 9.54 24.86
CA VAL A 37 18.67 9.02 23.52
C VAL A 37 17.22 8.55 23.46
N GLY A 38 16.56 8.74 22.32
CA GLY A 38 15.16 8.36 22.17
C GLY A 38 14.74 8.13 20.71
N TRP A 39 13.62 7.42 20.57
CA TRP A 39 12.93 7.29 19.29
C TRP A 39 12.09 8.53 19.01
N ARG A 40 12.40 9.22 17.94
CA ARG A 40 11.51 10.23 17.37
C ARG A 40 10.56 9.56 16.38
N VAL A 41 9.27 9.78 16.56
CA VAL A 41 8.23 9.30 15.64
C VAL A 41 7.80 10.42 14.71
N GLU A 42 7.78 10.15 13.41
CA GLU A 42 7.22 11.08 12.44
C GLU A 42 5.70 10.93 12.34
N GLN A 43 5.08 11.85 11.61
CA GLN A 43 3.65 11.81 11.32
C GLN A 43 3.29 10.58 10.49
N TRP A 44 2.11 10.02 10.74
CA TRP A 44 1.54 8.96 9.92
C TRP A 44 1.29 9.42 8.49
N SER A 45 1.54 8.53 7.54
CA SER A 45 1.08 8.70 6.16
C SER A 45 -0.44 8.77 6.11
N PRO A 46 -1.02 9.32 5.03
CA PRO A 46 -2.41 9.07 4.69
C PRO A 46 -2.71 7.56 4.68
N CYS A 47 -3.98 7.22 4.89
CA CYS A 47 -4.46 5.84 4.79
C CYS A 47 -4.19 5.30 3.39
N SER A 48 -3.77 4.04 3.27
CA SER A 48 -3.49 3.38 1.98
C SER A 48 -4.71 3.24 1.07
N VAL A 49 -5.91 3.52 1.59
CA VAL A 49 -7.19 3.46 0.90
C VAL A 49 -7.96 4.76 1.14
N SER A 50 -8.89 5.10 0.24
CA SER A 50 -9.80 6.25 0.40
C SER A 50 -11.16 5.87 1.00
N CYS A 51 -11.47 4.59 1.08
CA CYS A 51 -12.61 3.98 1.78
C CYS A 51 -12.18 2.58 2.23
N GLY A 52 -12.85 2.03 3.22
CA GLY A 52 -12.61 0.69 3.73
C GLY A 52 -11.46 0.63 4.73
N ALA A 53 -11.00 -0.59 4.99
CA ALA A 53 -9.84 -0.86 5.82
C ALA A 53 -8.54 -0.70 5.03
N GLY A 54 -7.53 -0.08 5.63
CA GLY A 54 -6.22 0.11 5.07
C GLY A 54 -5.15 0.27 6.14
N GLU A 55 -3.96 0.70 5.72
CA GLU A 55 -2.79 0.86 6.59
C GLU A 55 -2.19 2.26 6.45
N GLN A 56 -1.63 2.79 7.52
CA GLN A 56 -0.79 3.98 7.53
C GLN A 56 0.62 3.60 7.98
N ARG A 57 1.62 4.26 7.42
CA ARG A 57 3.04 4.03 7.71
C ARG A 57 3.68 5.31 8.22
N ARG A 58 4.64 5.20 9.15
CA ARG A 58 5.46 6.34 9.60
C ARG A 58 6.92 5.95 9.69
N GLN A 59 7.78 6.96 9.58
CA GLN A 59 9.21 6.79 9.83
C GLN A 59 9.51 7.02 11.32
N ILE A 60 10.55 6.36 11.81
CA ILE A 60 11.09 6.59 13.15
C ILE A 60 12.59 6.75 13.05
N PHE A 61 13.15 7.58 13.91
CA PHE A 61 14.57 7.88 13.92
C PHE A 61 15.11 7.77 15.34
N CYS A 62 16.31 7.21 15.49
CA CYS A 62 17.01 7.24 16.75
C CYS A 62 17.75 8.58 16.85
N GLU A 63 17.44 9.40 17.86
CA GLU A 63 18.06 10.71 18.04
C GLU A 63 18.53 11.00 19.46
N LYS A 64 19.50 11.92 19.58
CA LYS A 64 19.95 12.50 20.84
C LYS A 64 20.29 13.97 20.63
N ARG A 65 19.88 14.84 21.54
CA ARG A 65 20.32 16.24 21.57
C ARG A 65 21.55 16.39 22.44
N THR A 66 22.58 17.05 21.94
CA THR A 66 23.81 17.32 22.71
C THR A 66 23.65 18.52 23.63
N ALA A 67 24.56 18.69 24.59
CA ALA A 67 24.63 19.87 25.46
C ALA A 67 24.70 21.19 24.65
N GLY A 68 25.38 21.15 23.49
CA GLY A 68 25.49 22.29 22.56
C GLY A 68 24.23 22.57 21.72
N GLY A 69 23.14 21.81 21.91
CA GLY A 69 21.89 21.96 21.17
C GLY A 69 21.86 21.25 19.80
N GLU A 70 22.97 20.64 19.38
CA GLU A 70 23.03 19.89 18.12
C GLU A 70 22.22 18.58 18.22
N LEU A 71 21.44 18.29 17.17
CA LEU A 71 20.66 17.06 17.07
C LEU A 71 21.45 16.00 16.30
N ARG A 72 21.71 14.85 16.93
CA ARG A 72 22.38 13.70 16.31
C ARG A 72 21.36 12.61 16.01
N ILE A 73 21.36 12.13 14.77
CA ILE A 73 20.53 11.00 14.31
C ILE A 73 21.46 9.80 14.07
N PHE A 74 21.07 8.61 14.56
CA PHE A 74 21.87 7.39 14.45
C PHE A 74 21.30 6.45 13.39
N ASP A 75 22.14 6.05 12.43
CA ASP A 75 21.86 5.04 11.41
C ASP A 75 23.13 4.18 11.21
N PRO A 76 23.16 2.91 11.63
CA PRO A 76 22.06 2.13 12.22
C PRO A 76 21.61 2.63 13.62
N PRO A 77 20.37 2.35 14.06
CA PRO A 77 19.79 2.92 15.28
C PRO A 77 20.18 2.17 16.56
N ASP A 78 21.46 1.82 16.70
CA ASP A 78 21.97 0.94 17.76
C ASP A 78 21.83 1.55 19.16
N GLU A 79 21.99 2.87 19.28
CA GLU A 79 21.83 3.61 20.56
C GLU A 79 20.41 3.55 21.12
N CYS A 80 19.40 3.25 20.30
CA CYS A 80 18.01 3.10 20.72
C CYS A 80 17.56 1.62 20.79
N SER A 81 18.48 0.66 20.63
CA SER A 81 18.15 -0.77 20.53
C SER A 81 17.53 -1.35 21.79
N GLU A 82 17.87 -0.82 22.97
CA GLU A 82 17.29 -1.21 24.26
C GLU A 82 15.97 -0.49 24.59
N LEU A 83 15.57 0.50 23.77
CA LEU A 83 14.31 1.21 23.92
C LEU A 83 13.22 0.51 23.10
N GLU A 84 12.00 0.52 23.63
CA GLU A 84 10.84 -0.02 22.92
C GLU A 84 10.66 0.69 21.57
N LYS A 85 10.73 -0.08 20.48
CA LYS A 85 10.62 0.44 19.11
C LYS A 85 9.17 0.81 18.80
N PRO A 86 8.86 2.08 18.48
CA PRO A 86 7.50 2.46 18.15
C PRO A 86 6.99 1.78 16.88
N PRO A 87 5.67 1.53 16.76
CA PRO A 87 5.10 0.91 15.57
C PRO A 87 5.31 1.81 14.36
N THR A 88 5.73 1.22 13.24
CA THR A 88 5.90 1.91 11.95
C THR A 88 4.72 1.71 11.01
N VAL A 89 3.76 0.86 11.40
CA VAL A 89 2.53 0.55 10.65
C VAL A 89 1.35 0.56 11.62
N GLN A 90 0.22 1.14 11.21
CA GLN A 90 -1.05 1.05 11.92
C GLN A 90 -2.22 0.84 10.95
N LEU A 91 -3.31 0.27 11.43
CA LEU A 91 -4.54 0.11 10.65
C LEU A 91 -5.38 1.39 10.66
N CYS A 92 -6.04 1.68 9.55
CA CYS A 92 -7.01 2.76 9.40
C CYS A 92 -8.29 2.24 8.74
N ASN A 93 -9.43 2.80 9.11
CA ASN A 93 -10.72 2.45 8.52
C ASN A 93 -11.45 3.74 8.12
N LEU A 94 -11.72 3.93 6.83
CA LEU A 94 -12.37 5.12 6.28
C LEU A 94 -13.85 4.91 5.90
N GLY A 95 -14.51 3.90 6.49
CA GLY A 95 -15.93 3.59 6.24
C GLY A 95 -16.15 2.65 5.05
N SER A 96 -17.35 2.09 4.87
CA SER A 96 -17.58 1.08 3.82
C SER A 96 -17.41 1.66 2.41
N CYS A 97 -16.85 0.87 1.50
CA CYS A 97 -16.84 1.18 0.08
C CYS A 97 -18.17 0.76 -0.56
N GLU A 98 -19.28 1.42 -0.20
CA GLU A 98 -20.53 1.28 -0.94
C GLU A 98 -20.56 2.30 -2.08
N GLY A 99 -20.47 1.79 -3.31
CA GLY A 99 -20.53 2.60 -4.51
C GLY A 99 -21.92 3.23 -4.69
N SER A 100 -21.92 4.55 -4.92
CA SER A 100 -22.55 5.10 -6.13
C SER A 100 -23.85 4.41 -6.60
N ARG A 101 -24.92 4.53 -5.83
CA ARG A 101 -26.30 4.40 -6.33
C ARG A 101 -27.17 5.52 -5.80
N PHE A 102 -27.25 6.57 -6.62
CA PHE A 102 -28.41 7.38 -7.01
C PHE A 102 -27.96 8.84 -7.23
N GLY A 103 -27.95 9.28 -8.50
CA GLY A 103 -28.01 10.71 -8.88
C GLY A 103 -29.25 11.36 -8.27
N TYR A 104 -29.47 12.67 -8.33
CA TYR A 104 -29.54 13.52 -9.51
C TYR A 104 -29.52 14.97 -9.04
N ASP A 105 -28.54 15.77 -9.47
CA ASP A 105 -28.77 17.18 -9.75
C ASP A 105 -28.27 17.44 -11.17
N VAL A 106 -29.21 17.91 -11.98
CA VAL A 106 -29.12 18.06 -13.44
C VAL A 106 -28.18 19.23 -13.76
N ALA A 107 -27.11 18.95 -14.51
CA ALA A 107 -26.31 19.97 -15.19
C ALA A 107 -26.27 19.70 -16.72
N PRO A 108 -26.19 20.74 -17.57
CA PRO A 108 -26.67 20.72 -18.96
C PRO A 108 -25.71 20.02 -19.94
N PRO A 109 -26.14 19.79 -21.20
CA PRO A 109 -25.39 18.97 -22.16
C PRO A 109 -24.15 19.73 -22.66
N GLY A 110 -22.98 19.35 -22.14
CA GLY A 110 -21.70 19.64 -22.77
C GLY A 110 -21.40 18.63 -23.90
N PRO A 111 -20.64 19.02 -24.94
CA PRO A 111 -20.30 18.14 -26.06
C PRO A 111 -19.40 16.97 -25.61
N PRO A 112 -19.39 15.85 -26.36
CA PRO A 112 -18.78 14.61 -25.90
C PRO A 112 -17.26 14.73 -25.83
N VAL A 113 -16.73 14.81 -24.62
CA VAL A 113 -15.29 14.65 -24.37
C VAL A 113 -15.01 13.15 -24.30
N ARG A 114 -14.11 12.67 -25.16
CA ARG A 114 -13.65 11.28 -25.19
C ARG A 114 -13.02 10.94 -23.83
N PRO A 115 -13.26 9.75 -23.24
CA PRO A 115 -12.57 9.35 -22.03
C PRO A 115 -11.13 8.97 -22.38
N TYR A 116 -10.21 9.92 -22.21
CA TYR A 116 -8.79 9.63 -22.06
C TYR A 116 -8.57 9.35 -20.58
N SER A 117 -8.57 8.07 -20.19
CA SER A 117 -8.22 7.66 -18.83
C SER A 117 -6.72 7.82 -18.64
N ASP A 118 -6.28 9.04 -18.37
CA ASP A 118 -4.98 9.30 -17.75
C ASP A 118 -5.15 9.41 -16.24
N ASP A 119 -5.38 8.26 -15.60
CA ASP A 119 -5.25 8.12 -14.15
C ASP A 119 -3.81 7.68 -13.84
N SER A 120 -2.83 8.50 -14.25
CA SER A 120 -1.41 8.27 -14.00
C SER A 120 -0.89 8.99 -12.76
N ASN A 121 -1.76 9.49 -11.87
CA ASN A 121 -1.28 10.34 -10.79
C ASN A 121 -2.02 10.24 -9.44
N ARG A 122 -2.44 9.03 -9.05
CA ARG A 122 -2.53 8.67 -7.65
C ARG A 122 -1.36 7.78 -7.29
N ILE A 123 -0.46 8.31 -6.46
CA ILE A 123 0.60 7.54 -5.79
C ILE A 123 -0.07 6.77 -4.65
N ASP A 124 -0.97 5.85 -4.98
CA ASP A 124 -1.30 4.79 -4.05
C ASP A 124 -0.15 3.79 -4.13
N ALA A 125 0.48 3.51 -3.00
CA ALA A 125 1.56 2.55 -2.90
C ALA A 125 1.13 1.13 -3.32
N ASN A 126 -0.14 0.91 -3.63
CA ASN A 126 -0.68 -0.38 -4.03
C ASN A 126 -1.65 -0.21 -5.21
N PHE A 127 -1.26 -0.66 -6.41
CA PHE A 127 -2.11 -0.70 -7.59
C PHE A 127 -2.82 -2.06 -7.67
N ASP A 128 -4.15 -2.10 -7.63
CA ASP A 128 -4.91 -3.32 -7.93
C ASP A 128 -5.60 -3.20 -9.29
N GLN A 129 -5.35 -4.15 -10.17
CA GLN A 129 -6.05 -4.23 -11.43
C GLN A 129 -7.52 -4.60 -11.18
N SER A 130 -8.38 -3.59 -11.26
CA SER A 130 -9.81 -3.71 -10.98
C SER A 130 -10.56 -4.64 -11.94
N HIS A 131 -10.15 -4.71 -13.21
CA HIS A 131 -10.86 -5.50 -14.23
C HIS A 131 -9.94 -6.45 -15.01
N PRO A 132 -10.34 -7.72 -15.19
CA PRO A 132 -9.58 -8.71 -15.97
C PRO A 132 -9.56 -8.39 -17.46
N SER A 133 -10.41 -7.51 -17.98
CA SER A 133 -10.41 -7.10 -19.39
C SER A 133 -9.19 -6.26 -19.78
N HIS A 134 -8.53 -5.60 -18.81
CA HIS A 134 -7.38 -4.73 -19.06
C HIS A 134 -6.11 -5.54 -19.34
N ARG A 135 -5.85 -5.85 -20.61
CA ARG A 135 -4.68 -6.66 -21.01
C ARG A 135 -3.37 -5.87 -21.13
N LYS A 136 -3.40 -4.55 -20.93
CA LYS A 136 -2.22 -3.67 -21.02
C LYS A 136 -2.24 -2.65 -19.89
N LEU A 137 -1.15 -2.57 -19.14
CA LEU A 137 -1.01 -1.64 -18.01
C LEU A 137 0.33 -0.92 -18.04
N THR A 138 0.33 0.33 -17.58
CA THR A 138 1.53 1.12 -17.37
C THR A 138 1.63 1.50 -15.90
N LEU A 139 2.75 1.17 -15.28
CA LEU A 139 3.03 1.40 -13.87
C LEU A 139 4.25 2.31 -13.75
N ASN A 140 4.28 3.12 -12.70
CA ASN A 140 5.51 3.80 -12.27
C ASN A 140 6.14 2.97 -11.16
N VAL A 141 7.46 3.06 -11.01
CA VAL A 141 8.15 2.40 -9.89
C VAL A 141 7.69 3.01 -8.57
N GLY A 142 7.40 2.13 -7.62
CA GLY A 142 6.91 2.44 -6.29
C GLY A 142 5.84 1.43 -5.88
N GLY A 143 5.91 0.96 -4.63
CA GLY A 143 4.81 0.20 -4.05
C GLY A 143 4.67 -1.25 -4.54
N MET A 144 3.43 -1.74 -4.60
CA MET A 144 3.03 -3.09 -5.01
C MET A 144 1.93 -3.03 -6.07
N ALA A 145 1.93 -3.94 -7.03
CA ALA A 145 0.87 -4.06 -8.03
C ALA A 145 0.31 -5.49 -8.04
N ASN A 146 -1.01 -5.64 -7.83
CA ASN A 146 -1.76 -6.88 -7.98
C ASN A 146 -2.40 -6.92 -9.37
N LEU A 147 -1.96 -7.83 -10.23
CA LEU A 147 -2.27 -7.85 -11.65
C LEU A 147 -2.88 -9.18 -12.07
N TYR A 148 -3.71 -9.21 -13.11
CA TYR A 148 -4.19 -10.48 -13.66
C TYR A 148 -3.14 -11.12 -14.55
N GLU A 149 -3.07 -12.46 -14.53
CA GLU A 149 -2.29 -13.25 -15.48
C GLU A 149 -2.62 -12.89 -16.94
N GLY A 150 -1.62 -12.98 -17.83
CA GLY A 150 -1.71 -12.65 -19.25
C GLY A 150 -1.70 -11.15 -19.54
N THR A 151 -1.61 -10.30 -18.52
CA THR A 151 -1.55 -8.84 -18.69
C THR A 151 -0.15 -8.42 -19.16
N SER A 152 -0.08 -7.52 -20.14
CA SER A 152 1.18 -6.94 -20.61
C SER A 152 1.49 -5.65 -19.84
N ILE A 153 2.66 -5.58 -19.23
CA ILE A 153 3.01 -4.55 -18.24
C ILE A 153 4.14 -3.69 -18.77
N LYS A 154 4.04 -2.38 -18.56
CA LYS A 154 5.12 -1.41 -18.82
C LYS A 154 5.44 -0.67 -17.53
N VAL A 155 6.64 -0.86 -16.96
CA VAL A 155 7.07 -0.18 -15.75
C VAL A 155 8.04 0.96 -16.09
N LYS A 156 7.78 2.16 -15.58
CA LYS A 156 8.58 3.38 -15.79
C LYS A 156 9.36 3.74 -14.53
N CYS A 157 10.67 3.96 -14.67
CA CYS A 157 11.52 4.46 -13.59
C CYS A 157 11.38 5.99 -13.46
N PRO A 158 11.28 6.55 -12.23
CA PRO A 158 11.02 7.98 -11.97
C PRO A 158 12.28 8.84 -12.09
N VAL A 159 12.98 8.75 -13.22
CA VAL A 159 14.12 9.62 -13.51
C VAL A 159 13.66 10.93 -14.16
N LYS A 160 14.10 12.06 -13.62
CA LYS A 160 13.96 13.40 -14.22
C LYS A 160 15.32 13.83 -14.77
N ASN A 161 15.34 14.46 -15.95
CA ASN A 161 16.55 15.00 -16.58
C ASN A 161 17.74 14.01 -16.67
N PHE A 162 17.45 12.77 -17.06
CA PHE A 162 18.47 11.73 -17.26
C PHE A 162 18.27 11.02 -18.59
N ASP A 163 19.38 10.55 -19.17
CA ASP A 163 19.31 9.69 -20.33
C ASP A 163 18.71 8.33 -19.95
N ARG A 164 17.51 8.08 -20.48
CA ARG A 164 16.74 6.87 -20.18
C ARG A 164 17.37 5.60 -20.78
N SER A 165 18.35 5.74 -21.69
CA SER A 165 19.10 4.61 -22.25
C SER A 165 20.01 3.90 -21.24
N GLN A 166 20.40 4.61 -20.18
CA GLN A 166 21.32 4.13 -19.13
C GLN A 166 20.58 3.45 -17.96
N ILE A 167 19.26 3.33 -18.03
CA ILE A 167 18.46 2.73 -16.94
C ILE A 167 18.63 1.21 -16.95
N THR A 168 19.06 0.66 -15.82
CA THR A 168 19.20 -0.78 -15.62
C THR A 168 18.07 -1.31 -14.75
N TRP A 169 17.61 -2.54 -15.03
CA TRP A 169 16.54 -3.20 -14.28
C TRP A 169 16.97 -4.55 -13.72
N THR A 170 16.50 -4.86 -12.53
CA THR A 170 16.69 -6.17 -11.89
C THR A 170 15.35 -6.76 -11.46
N LYS A 171 15.19 -8.08 -11.58
CA LYS A 171 14.15 -8.87 -10.92
C LYS A 171 14.78 -9.68 -9.80
N ASP A 172 14.32 -9.48 -8.56
CA ASP A 172 14.82 -10.17 -7.36
C ASP A 172 16.35 -10.08 -7.23
N GLY A 173 16.90 -8.92 -7.57
CA GLY A 173 18.34 -8.64 -7.55
C GLY A 173 19.14 -9.14 -8.77
N ARG A 174 18.54 -9.90 -9.69
CA ARG A 174 19.20 -10.37 -10.91
C ARG A 174 18.90 -9.44 -12.07
N SER A 175 19.92 -9.08 -12.86
CA SER A 175 19.75 -8.24 -14.05
C SER A 175 18.79 -8.90 -15.04
N ILE A 176 17.88 -8.11 -15.60
CA ILE A 176 16.91 -8.61 -16.58
C ILE A 176 17.57 -8.64 -17.95
N GLU A 177 17.62 -9.83 -18.54
CA GLU A 177 18.07 -10.02 -19.92
C GLU A 177 16.91 -9.85 -20.90
N ASN A 178 17.18 -9.18 -22.02
CA ASN A 178 16.17 -8.94 -23.04
C ASN A 178 15.83 -10.22 -23.81
N ASN A 179 14.57 -10.63 -23.73
CA ASN A 179 14.03 -11.76 -24.48
C ASN A 179 12.58 -11.46 -24.96
N ALA A 180 11.89 -12.47 -25.47
CA ALA A 180 10.52 -12.32 -25.97
C ALA A 180 9.49 -12.05 -24.85
N HIS A 181 9.77 -12.49 -23.63
CA HIS A 181 8.88 -12.43 -22.46
C HIS A 181 9.10 -11.15 -21.63
N MET A 182 10.36 -10.76 -21.41
CA MET A 182 10.74 -9.54 -20.68
C MET A 182 11.84 -8.78 -21.41
N ARG A 183 11.73 -7.45 -21.48
CA ARG A 183 12.78 -6.59 -22.04
C ARG A 183 12.74 -5.17 -21.52
N VAL A 184 13.89 -4.53 -21.46
CA VAL A 184 14.02 -3.08 -21.25
C VAL A 184 13.97 -2.40 -22.62
N SER A 185 13.03 -1.47 -22.78
CA SER A 185 12.91 -0.67 -24.01
C SER A 185 14.01 0.39 -24.07
N SER A 186 14.28 0.93 -25.27
CA SER A 186 15.27 2.02 -25.47
C SER A 186 15.00 3.28 -24.65
N ASN A 187 13.76 3.48 -24.22
CA ASN A 187 13.36 4.56 -23.30
C ASN A 187 13.46 4.17 -21.81
N GLY A 188 14.18 3.09 -21.48
CA GLY A 188 14.45 2.63 -20.13
C GLY A 188 13.25 2.05 -19.37
N ALA A 189 12.12 1.80 -20.05
CA ALA A 189 10.96 1.17 -19.44
C ALA A 189 11.06 -0.36 -19.54
N LEU A 190 10.83 -1.05 -18.42
CA LEU A 190 10.70 -2.50 -18.39
C LEU A 190 9.36 -2.90 -19.00
N ARG A 191 9.38 -3.89 -19.90
CA ARG A 191 8.20 -4.50 -20.50
C ARG A 191 8.15 -5.99 -20.19
N ILE A 192 7.01 -6.44 -19.68
CA ILE A 192 6.68 -7.84 -19.44
C ILE A 192 5.49 -8.16 -20.35
N PHE A 193 5.63 -9.17 -21.20
CA PHE A 193 4.59 -9.60 -22.13
C PHE A 193 3.89 -10.83 -21.58
N HIS A 194 2.55 -10.85 -21.62
CA HIS A 194 1.76 -12.00 -21.17
C HIS A 194 2.21 -12.50 -19.78
N ALA A 195 2.13 -11.62 -18.78
CA ALA A 195 2.68 -11.89 -17.46
C ALA A 195 2.12 -13.18 -16.85
N ARG A 196 2.99 -13.96 -16.23
CA ARG A 196 2.69 -15.27 -15.64
C ARG A 196 2.75 -15.20 -14.13
N MET A 197 2.27 -16.24 -13.46
CA MET A 197 2.37 -16.33 -12.00
C MET A 197 3.83 -16.33 -11.54
N GLU A 198 4.74 -16.93 -12.31
CA GLU A 198 6.19 -16.94 -12.02
C GLU A 198 6.87 -15.58 -12.18
N ASP A 199 6.20 -14.60 -12.80
CA ASP A 199 6.74 -13.24 -12.93
C ASP A 199 6.63 -12.45 -11.62
N ALA A 200 5.96 -12.99 -10.60
CA ALA A 200 5.90 -12.37 -9.28
C ALA A 200 7.32 -12.13 -8.74
N GLY A 201 7.54 -10.95 -8.15
CA GLY A 201 8.84 -10.58 -7.63
C GLY A 201 9.02 -9.07 -7.45
N VAL A 202 10.21 -8.69 -6.99
CA VAL A 202 10.61 -7.30 -6.77
C VAL A 202 11.44 -6.81 -7.95
N TYR A 203 10.92 -5.79 -8.63
CA TYR A 203 11.56 -5.18 -9.78
C TYR A 203 12.15 -3.84 -9.38
N ALA A 204 13.46 -3.68 -9.54
CA ALA A 204 14.16 -2.44 -9.20
C ALA A 204 14.81 -1.80 -10.42
N CYS A 205 14.78 -0.47 -10.47
CA CYS A 205 15.46 0.33 -11.48
C CYS A 205 16.60 1.16 -10.88
N PHE A 206 17.66 1.36 -11.67
CA PHE A 206 18.84 2.11 -11.30
C PHE A 206 19.23 3.06 -12.44
N GLY A 207 19.43 4.35 -12.13
CA GLY A 207 19.96 5.34 -13.07
C GLY A 207 20.09 6.75 -12.47
N ASN A 208 21.23 7.42 -12.66
CA ASN A 208 21.51 8.81 -12.23
C ASN A 208 21.21 9.14 -10.76
N GLY A 209 21.53 8.22 -9.84
CA GLY A 209 21.20 8.40 -8.43
C GLY A 209 19.72 8.16 -8.09
N ALA A 210 18.85 7.94 -9.08
CA ALA A 210 17.50 7.44 -8.84
C ALA A 210 17.54 5.91 -8.67
N LYS A 211 16.97 5.45 -7.55
CA LYS A 211 16.76 4.04 -7.23
C LYS A 211 15.35 3.88 -6.71
N GLY A 212 14.62 2.93 -7.28
CA GLY A 212 13.29 2.59 -6.81
C GLY A 212 12.96 1.14 -7.11
N ASN A 213 12.00 0.59 -6.37
CA ASN A 213 11.50 -0.76 -6.58
C ASN A 213 9.96 -0.78 -6.66
N VAL A 214 9.45 -1.82 -7.29
CA VAL A 214 8.02 -2.15 -7.33
C VAL A 214 7.86 -3.66 -7.15
N THR A 215 6.89 -4.06 -6.34
CA THR A 215 6.57 -5.48 -6.14
C THR A 215 5.43 -5.87 -7.05
N LEU A 216 5.62 -6.84 -7.95
CA LEU A 216 4.55 -7.35 -8.80
C LEU A 216 3.99 -8.66 -8.21
N ARG A 217 2.67 -8.74 -8.15
CA ARG A 217 1.91 -9.94 -7.75
C ARG A 217 0.84 -10.23 -8.79
N PHE A 218 0.50 -11.51 -8.91
CA PHE A 218 -0.41 -12.00 -9.93
C PHE A 218 -1.59 -12.75 -9.33
N LYS A 219 -2.78 -12.53 -9.90
CA LYS A 219 -4.02 -13.26 -9.63
C LYS A 219 -4.49 -13.96 -10.90
N ASN A 220 -5.13 -15.11 -10.73
CA ASN A 220 -5.66 -15.88 -11.84
C ASN A 220 -6.84 -15.13 -12.49
N ARG A 221 -6.97 -15.23 -13.82
CA ARG A 221 -8.07 -14.57 -14.54
C ARG A 221 -9.40 -15.34 -14.43
N ASP A 222 -9.34 -16.63 -14.20
CA ASP A 222 -10.47 -17.55 -14.19
C ASP A 222 -11.07 -17.78 -12.79
N SER A 223 -10.40 -17.30 -11.72
CA SER A 223 -10.90 -17.43 -10.34
C SER A 223 -12.08 -16.50 -9.99
N GLU A 224 -12.44 -15.55 -10.85
CA GLU A 224 -13.71 -14.79 -10.70
C GLU A 224 -14.94 -15.56 -11.19
N ASN A 225 -14.76 -16.75 -11.80
CA ASN A 225 -15.87 -17.59 -12.26
C ASN A 225 -16.13 -18.82 -11.35
N SER A 226 -15.56 -18.83 -10.13
CA SER A 226 -15.66 -19.98 -9.20
C SER A 226 -16.45 -19.68 -7.92
N LEU A 227 -17.05 -18.49 -7.77
CA LEU A 227 -18.15 -18.30 -6.81
C LEU A 227 -19.45 -18.81 -7.44
N VAL A 228 -19.50 -20.10 -7.72
CA VAL A 228 -20.77 -20.81 -7.90
C VAL A 228 -21.23 -21.11 -6.48
N THR A 229 -22.25 -20.40 -6.01
CA THR A 229 -22.90 -20.71 -4.73
C THR A 229 -23.48 -22.12 -4.81
N GLU A 230 -23.67 -22.77 -3.66
CA GLU A 230 -24.24 -24.13 -3.52
C GLU A 230 -25.67 -24.27 -4.11
N ASP A 231 -26.23 -23.20 -4.69
CA ASP A 231 -27.56 -23.14 -5.31
C ASP A 231 -27.62 -23.71 -6.75
N ASP A 232 -26.49 -23.83 -7.46
CA ASP A 232 -26.50 -24.34 -8.85
C ASP A 232 -26.47 -25.88 -8.97
N MET A 233 -26.36 -26.60 -7.84
CA MET A 233 -26.51 -28.08 -7.82
C MET A 233 -27.97 -28.55 -7.88
N ASN A 234 -28.91 -27.66 -8.24
CA ASN A 234 -30.33 -27.99 -8.45
C ASN A 234 -30.88 -27.63 -9.83
N ARG A 235 -30.05 -27.16 -10.78
CA ARG A 235 -30.53 -26.76 -12.12
C ARG A 235 -30.11 -27.69 -13.27
N THR A 236 -29.50 -28.83 -12.98
CA THR A 236 -29.33 -29.91 -13.97
C THR A 236 -30.09 -31.15 -13.53
N LYS A 237 -31.43 -31.07 -13.50
CA LYS A 237 -32.24 -32.29 -13.63
C LYS A 237 -32.24 -32.70 -15.11
N PRO A 238 -31.79 -33.93 -15.45
CA PRO A 238 -32.00 -34.52 -16.75
C PRO A 238 -33.50 -34.58 -17.05
N LYS A 239 -33.86 -34.44 -18.34
CA LYS A 239 -35.21 -34.67 -18.84
C LYS A 239 -35.68 -36.05 -18.39
N ASN A 240 -36.76 -36.08 -17.62
CA ASN A 240 -37.44 -37.31 -17.21
C ASN A 240 -38.07 -37.93 -18.47
N SER A 241 -37.46 -38.96 -19.01
CA SER A 241 -38.10 -39.95 -19.88
C SER A 241 -38.33 -41.21 -19.05
N GLU A 242 -39.60 -41.42 -18.72
CA GLU A 242 -40.26 -42.69 -18.43
C GLU A 242 -39.79 -43.59 -17.26
N GLU A 243 -40.81 -44.06 -16.54
CA GLU A 243 -40.89 -45.20 -15.62
C GLU A 243 -40.51 -45.03 -14.14
N ASN A 244 -41.47 -44.53 -13.37
CA ASN A 244 -41.69 -45.00 -11.99
C ASN A 244 -42.65 -46.19 -12.04
N LYS A 245 -42.13 -47.41 -11.85
CA LYS A 245 -42.88 -48.54 -11.31
C LYS A 245 -42.17 -48.96 -10.03
N ILE A 246 -42.68 -48.45 -8.91
CA ILE A 246 -42.19 -48.76 -7.57
C ILE A 246 -42.56 -50.21 -7.26
N GLU A 247 -41.54 -51.00 -6.94
CA GLU A 247 -41.67 -52.28 -6.25
C GLU A 247 -42.12 -52.02 -4.80
N GLU A 248 -43.26 -52.61 -4.44
CA GLU A 248 -43.65 -52.89 -3.06
C GLU A 248 -42.65 -53.89 -2.47
N TYR A 249 -41.90 -53.51 -1.43
CA TYR A 249 -41.51 -54.46 -0.39
C TYR A 249 -41.47 -53.75 0.96
N GLU A 250 -42.31 -54.28 1.85
CA GLU A 250 -42.52 -53.95 3.25
C GLU A 250 -41.20 -53.91 4.03
N ASN A 251 -41.12 -53.08 5.07
CA ASN A 251 -40.76 -53.61 6.40
C ASN A 251 -41.05 -52.60 7.53
N ASN A 252 -41.68 -53.17 8.54
CA ASN A 252 -42.32 -52.55 9.69
C ASN A 252 -41.34 -51.92 10.68
N SER A 253 -41.83 -50.86 11.33
CA SER A 253 -41.31 -50.33 12.60
C SER A 253 -41.71 -51.26 13.76
N PRO A 254 -40.84 -51.48 14.78
CA PRO A 254 -41.18 -52.32 15.93
C PRO A 254 -41.82 -51.51 17.07
N GLU A 255 -42.94 -52.01 17.61
CA GLU A 255 -43.48 -51.65 18.93
C GLU A 255 -43.15 -52.74 19.98
N VAL A 256 -42.46 -52.32 21.04
CA VAL A 256 -42.70 -52.55 22.48
C VAL A 256 -43.02 -53.99 23.02
N LEU A 257 -42.02 -54.55 23.73
CA LEU A 257 -42.01 -55.29 25.02
C LEU A 257 -43.02 -56.44 25.36
N SER A 258 -42.48 -57.69 25.32
CA SER A 258 -42.43 -58.79 26.35
C SER A 258 -43.70 -59.37 27.04
N PRO A 259 -43.64 -60.52 27.76
CA PRO A 259 -42.67 -61.64 27.86
C PRO A 259 -43.30 -63.07 27.76
N ASN A 260 -42.49 -64.11 28.04
CA ASN A 260 -42.81 -65.53 28.37
C ASN A 260 -42.96 -66.48 27.16
N GLU A 261 -42.54 -67.74 27.12
CA GLU A 261 -41.98 -68.73 28.05
C GLU A 261 -41.43 -69.87 27.12
N VAL A 262 -40.21 -70.40 27.33
CA VAL A 262 -39.92 -71.75 27.88
C VAL A 262 -39.72 -72.88 26.84
N ASP A 263 -38.57 -73.55 27.04
CA ASP A 263 -38.20 -74.96 26.82
C ASP A 263 -37.67 -75.53 25.48
N GLN A 264 -36.49 -76.18 25.68
CA GLN A 264 -36.03 -77.52 25.21
C GLN A 264 -35.81 -77.69 23.69
N GLU A 265 -34.72 -78.29 23.19
CA GLU A 265 -33.76 -79.29 23.70
C GLU A 265 -32.47 -79.20 22.85
#